data_AF-A0A6N9AV99-F1
#
_entry.id   AF-A0A6N9AV99-F1
#
_cell.length_a   1.000
_cell.length_b   1.000
_cell.length_c   1.000
_cell.angle_alpha   90.00
_cell.angle_beta   90.00
_cell.angle_gamma   90.00
#
_symmetry.space_group_name_H-M   'P 1'
#
loop_
_entity.id
_entity.type
_entity.pdbx_description
1 polymer ?
#
loop_
_entity_poly.entity_id
_entity_poly.type
_entity_poly.pdbx_seq_one_letter_code
_entity_poly.pdbx_strand_id
1 'polypeptide(L)'
;MFVPRISGADIGSPFVLAFIVTAVERFLFVTLQGVSGNIFALLILTPARLLDYAITIFIAAILIRVVISWVVRRITPFTRLVLTFTEPIMRPARRIIPTFGGLDFSPILVLIFLNLVDSFGVRFLETLGYQMLG
;
A
#
# COMPACT_ATOMS: atom_id res chain seq x y z
N MET A 1 20.08 9.11 28.36
CA MET A 1 18.61 9.27 28.29
C MET A 1 18.04 7.92 27.92
N PHE A 2 17.52 7.19 28.92
CA PHE A 2 16.92 5.87 28.75
C PHE A 2 15.68 5.99 27.87
N VAL A 3 15.68 5.37 26.69
CA VAL A 3 14.45 5.14 25.93
C VAL A 3 13.82 3.88 26.53
N PRO A 4 12.65 3.97 27.18
CA PRO A 4 11.98 2.78 27.67
C PRO A 4 11.59 1.90 26.48
N ARG A 5 11.93 0.62 26.57
CA ARG A 5 11.53 -0.45 25.65
C ARG A 5 10.02 -0.66 25.80
N ILE A 6 9.22 0.19 25.17
CA ILE A 6 7.77 0.02 25.10
C ILE A 6 7.45 -1.09 24.11
N SER A 7 7.26 -2.28 24.67
CA SER A 7 6.64 -3.46 24.07
C SER A 7 7.42 -4.17 22.96
N GLY A 8 7.49 -5.49 23.06
CA GLY A 8 8.05 -6.40 22.05
C GLY A 8 7.18 -6.49 20.79
N ALA A 9 6.93 -5.34 20.15
CA ALA A 9 6.45 -5.30 18.79
C ALA A 9 7.63 -5.69 17.88
N ASP A 10 7.86 -7.00 17.76
CA ASP A 10 8.64 -7.55 16.66
C ASP A 10 8.13 -6.88 15.38
N ILE A 11 9.03 -6.50 14.47
CA ILE A 11 8.65 -5.88 13.19
C ILE A 11 7.68 -6.79 12.41
N GLY A 12 7.61 -8.09 12.74
CA GLY A 12 6.60 -9.02 12.24
C GLY A 12 5.19 -8.82 12.82
N SER A 13 5.03 -8.26 14.02
CA SER A 13 3.73 -8.16 14.70
C SER A 13 2.69 -7.34 13.92
N PRO A 14 3.00 -6.19 13.28
CA PRO A 14 2.01 -5.44 12.50
C PRO A 14 1.58 -6.20 11.24
N PHE A 15 2.52 -6.90 10.58
CA PHE A 15 2.21 -7.70 9.40
C PHE A 15 1.39 -8.94 9.75
N VAL A 16 1.72 -9.60 10.87
CA VAL A 16 0.96 -10.73 11.40
C VAL A 16 -0.45 -10.28 11.78
N LEU A 17 -0.59 -9.13 12.46
CA LEU A 17 -1.89 -8.56 12.77
C LEU A 17 -2.69 -8.24 11.50
N ALA A 18 -2.08 -7.59 10.51
CA ALA A 18 -2.74 -7.30 9.24
C ALA A 18 -3.18 -8.59 8.50
N PHE A 19 -2.34 -9.63 8.51
CA PHE A 19 -2.67 -10.93 7.94
C PHE A 19 -3.84 -11.60 8.66
N ILE A 20 -3.82 -11.62 9.99
CA ILE A 20 -4.90 -12.21 10.79
C ILE A 20 -6.21 -11.43 10.55
N VAL A 21 -6.16 -10.09 10.62
CA VAL A 21 -7.34 -9.25 10.43
C VAL A 21 -7.95 -9.47 9.03
N THR A 22 -7.13 -9.49 7.99
CA THR A 22 -7.61 -9.72 6.62
C THR A 22 -8.14 -11.13 6.41
N ALA A 23 -7.49 -12.15 6.98
CA ALA A 23 -7.97 -13.53 6.93
C ALA A 23 -9.33 -13.69 7.64
N VAL A 24 -9.49 -13.07 8.82
CA VAL A 24 -10.74 -13.09 9.59
C VAL A 24 -11.85 -12.36 8.84
N GLU A 25 -11.59 -11.16 8.32
CA GLU A 25 -12.54 -10.40 7.48
C GLU A 25 -13.05 -11.25 6.30
N ARG A 26 -12.13 -11.92 5.58
CA ARG A 26 -12.46 -12.76 4.43
C ARG A 26 -13.29 -13.98 4.82
N PHE A 27 -12.92 -14.66 5.90
CA PHE A 27 -13.68 -15.80 6.41
C PHE A 27 -15.11 -15.41 6.80
N LEU A 28 -15.27 -14.28 7.49
CA LEU A 28 -16.59 -13.75 7.86
C LEU A 28 -17.42 -13.41 6.61
N PHE A 29 -16.83 -12.72 5.63
CA PHE A 29 -17.52 -12.36 4.40
C PHE A 29 -18.04 -13.58 3.63
N VAL A 30 -17.21 -14.63 3.47
CA VAL A 30 -17.59 -15.88 2.79
C VAL A 30 -18.70 -16.62 3.53
N THR A 31 -18.59 -16.72 4.86
CA THR A 31 -19.59 -17.40 5.70
C THR A 31 -20.93 -16.67 5.66
N LEU A 32 -20.92 -15.34 5.72
CA LEU A 32 -22.13 -14.51 5.65
C LEU A 32 -22.84 -14.60 4.30
N GLN A 33 -22.10 -14.87 3.21
CA GLN A 33 -22.68 -15.08 1.88
C GLN A 33 -23.22 -16.51 1.66
N GLY A 34 -23.06 -17.41 2.64
CA GLY A 34 -23.49 -18.81 2.50
C GLY A 34 -22.68 -19.59 1.46
N VAL A 35 -21.51 -19.06 1.08
CA VAL A 35 -20.65 -19.64 0.07
C VAL A 35 -19.75 -20.70 0.71
N SER A 36 -19.71 -21.90 0.13
CA SER A 36 -18.78 -22.95 0.59
C SER A 36 -17.35 -22.49 0.36
N GLY A 37 -16.63 -22.18 1.45
CA GLY A 37 -15.29 -21.59 1.37
C GLY A 37 -14.30 -22.52 0.67
N ASN A 38 -13.90 -22.14 -0.55
CA ASN A 38 -12.79 -22.76 -1.25
C ASN A 38 -11.47 -22.29 -0.60
N ILE A 39 -10.76 -23.19 0.07
CA ILE A 39 -9.49 -22.90 0.76
C ILE A 39 -8.47 -22.32 -0.22
N PHE A 40 -8.44 -22.78 -1.47
CA PHE A 40 -7.54 -22.26 -2.50
C PHE A 40 -7.82 -20.79 -2.84
N ALA A 41 -9.09 -20.40 -2.87
CA ALA A 41 -9.48 -19.00 -3.08
C ALA A 41 -8.99 -18.12 -1.92
N LEU A 42 -9.11 -18.58 -0.68
CA LEU A 42 -8.65 -17.82 0.50
C LEU A 42 -7.13 -17.61 0.50
N LEU A 43 -6.36 -18.61 0.06
CA LEU A 43 -4.91 -18.52 -0.05
C LEU A 43 -4.45 -17.50 -1.10
N ILE A 44 -5.25 -17.24 -2.14
CA ILE A 44 -4.97 -16.24 -3.17
C ILE A 44 -5.46 -14.84 -2.72
N LEU A 45 -6.69 -14.78 -2.18
CA LEU A 45 -7.36 -13.53 -1.82
C LEU A 45 -6.67 -12.79 -0.66
N THR A 46 -6.13 -13.51 0.31
CA THR A 46 -5.51 -12.91 1.50
C THR A 46 -4.24 -12.11 1.17
N PRO A 47 -3.22 -12.69 0.50
CA PRO A 47 -2.03 -11.93 0.13
C PRO A 47 -2.31 -10.85 -0.92
N ALA A 48 -3.23 -11.10 -1.88
CA ALA A 48 -3.63 -10.10 -2.86
C ALA A 48 -4.19 -8.85 -2.15
N ARG A 49 -5.02 -9.04 -1.13
CA ARG A 49 -5.60 -7.92 -0.38
C ARG A 49 -4.57 -7.12 0.40
N LEU A 50 -3.61 -7.80 1.03
CA LEU A 50 -2.52 -7.11 1.72
C LEU A 50 -1.68 -6.26 0.76
N LEU A 51 -1.49 -6.75 -0.47
CA LEU A 51 -0.78 -6.01 -1.50
C LEU A 51 -1.58 -4.78 -1.99
N ASP A 52 -2.90 -4.90 -2.19
CA ASP A 52 -3.80 -3.77 -2.52
C ASP A 52 -3.71 -2.68 -1.45
N TYR A 53 -3.75 -3.06 -0.17
CA TYR A 53 -3.59 -2.11 0.93
C TYR A 53 -2.20 -1.45 0.94
N ALA A 54 -1.13 -2.22 0.71
CA ALA A 54 0.22 -1.66 0.64
C ALA A 54 0.36 -0.64 -0.51
N ILE A 55 -0.14 -0.97 -1.71
CA ILE A 55 -0.09 -0.07 -2.87
C ILE A 55 -0.93 1.19 -2.59
N THR A 56 -2.13 1.03 -2.02
CA THR A 56 -3.00 2.15 -1.64
C THR A 56 -2.32 3.10 -0.65
N ILE A 57 -1.61 2.56 0.35
CA ILE A 57 -0.83 3.36 1.30
C ILE A 57 0.28 4.14 0.58
N PHE A 58 0.98 3.52 -0.38
CA PHE A 58 1.99 4.22 -1.18
C PHE A 58 1.41 5.32 -2.05
N ILE A 59 0.27 5.07 -2.70
CA ILE A 59 -0.47 6.09 -3.48
C ILE A 59 -0.82 7.27 -2.56
N ALA A 60 -1.41 7.01 -1.40
CA ALA A 60 -1.74 8.05 -0.42
C ALA A 60 -0.50 8.81 0.05
N ALA A 61 0.60 8.13 0.35
CA ALA A 61 1.87 8.77 0.75
C ALA A 61 2.44 9.67 -0.35
N ILE A 62 2.32 9.28 -1.62
CA ILE A 62 2.75 10.10 -2.77
C ILE A 62 1.85 11.32 -2.94
N LEU A 63 0.53 11.17 -2.76
CA LEU A 63 -0.39 12.31 -2.76
C LEU A 63 -0.05 13.29 -1.63
N ILE A 64 0.23 12.80 -0.43
CA ILE A 64 0.71 13.62 0.69
C ILE A 64 2.01 14.33 0.32
N ARG A 65 2.96 13.65 -0.35
CA ARG A 65 4.20 14.27 -0.85
C ARG A 65 3.92 15.43 -1.82
N VAL A 66 2.96 15.29 -2.72
CA VAL A 66 2.53 16.36 -3.65
C VAL A 66 1.93 17.53 -2.88
N VAL A 67 1.08 17.28 -1.88
CA VAL A 67 0.53 18.34 -1.03
C VAL A 67 1.63 19.04 -0.24
N ILE A 68 2.59 18.29 0.32
CA ILE A 68 3.75 18.82 1.03
C ILE A 68 4.56 19.76 0.13
N SER A 69 4.77 19.42 -1.15
CA SER A 69 5.59 20.23 -2.06
C SER A 69 4.97 21.59 -2.38
N TRP A 70 3.64 21.73 -2.30
CA TRP A 70 2.95 23.01 -2.51
C TRP A 70 2.75 23.82 -1.23
N VAL A 71 2.42 23.14 -0.12
CA VAL A 71 1.98 23.82 1.10
C VAL A 71 3.13 24.08 2.07
N VAL A 72 4.10 23.16 2.16
CA VAL A 72 5.11 23.19 3.22
C VAL A 72 6.39 23.87 2.74
N ARG A 73 6.72 25.01 3.38
CA ARG A 73 7.96 25.75 3.11
C ARG A 73 9.15 25.32 3.97
N ARG A 74 8.92 24.66 5.11
CA ARG A 74 9.97 24.21 6.04
C ARG A 74 9.85 22.71 6.32
N ILE A 75 10.94 21.98 6.14
CA ILE A 75 10.97 20.53 6.37
C ILE A 75 10.85 20.23 7.86
N THR A 76 9.80 19.51 8.24
CA THR A 76 9.57 18.95 9.59
C THR A 76 9.89 17.45 9.62
N PRO A 77 10.05 16.82 10.80
CA PRO A 77 10.31 15.39 10.91
C PRO A 77 9.27 14.53 10.16
N PHE A 78 7.99 14.89 10.23
CA PHE A 78 6.93 14.21 9.51
C PHE A 78 7.11 14.30 7.99
N THR A 79 7.37 15.49 7.45
CA THR A 79 7.60 15.65 6.00
C THR A 79 8.83 14.88 5.52
N ARG A 80 9.90 14.86 6.34
CA ARG A 80 11.11 14.09 6.03
C ARG A 80 10.81 12.59 5.99
N LEU A 81 9.99 12.09 6.91
CA LEU A 81 9.56 10.70 6.92
C LEU A 81 8.84 10.35 5.62
N VAL A 82 7.81 11.12 5.22
CA VAL A 82 7.06 10.88 3.98
C VAL A 82 7.97 10.92 2.74
N LEU A 83 8.84 11.92 2.65
CA LEU A 83 9.79 12.05 1.55
C LEU A 83 10.74 10.86 1.48
N THR A 84 11.29 10.42 2.62
CA THR A 84 12.25 9.32 2.69
C THR A 84 11.57 7.97 2.39
N PHE A 85 10.36 7.76 2.91
CA PHE A 85 9.58 6.54 2.68
C PHE A 85 9.19 6.35 1.22
N THR A 86 8.83 7.44 0.53
CA THR A 86 8.41 7.41 -0.89
C THR A 86 9.60 7.48 -1.86
N GLU A 87 10.81 7.85 -1.40
CA GLU A 87 11.97 8.07 -2.27
C GLU A 87 12.41 6.85 -3.11
N PRO A 88 12.38 5.60 -2.62
CA PRO A 88 12.81 4.44 -3.42
C PRO A 88 12.01 4.27 -4.71
N ILE A 89 10.71 4.54 -4.68
CA ILE A 89 9.81 4.41 -5.84
C ILE A 89 9.89 5.68 -6.73
N MET A 90 10.12 6.83 -6.11
CA MET A 90 10.20 8.12 -6.79
C MET A 90 11.52 8.33 -7.55
N ARG A 91 12.64 7.76 -7.06
CA ARG A 91 13.97 7.90 -7.67
C ARG A 91 14.03 7.41 -9.13
N PRO A 92 13.54 6.21 -9.47
CA PRO A 92 13.48 5.75 -10.86
C PRO A 92 12.64 6.68 -11.75
N ALA A 93 11.48 7.13 -11.26
CA ALA A 93 10.60 8.01 -12.04
C ALA A 93 11.26 9.36 -12.37
N ARG A 94 12.02 9.93 -11.42
CA ARG A 94 12.80 11.17 -11.62
C ARG A 94 13.88 11.06 -12.69
N ARG A 95 14.33 9.85 -13.01
CA ARG A 95 15.28 9.62 -14.11
C ARG A 95 14.60 9.64 -15.47
N ILE A 96 13.31 9.32 -15.52
CA ILE A 96 12.51 9.29 -16.75
C ILE A 96 11.96 10.69 -17.06
N ILE A 97 11.38 11.34 -16.05
CA ILE A 97 10.83 12.70 -16.17
C ILE A 97 11.61 13.63 -15.24
N PRO A 98 12.55 14.43 -15.78
CA PRO A 98 13.26 15.41 -14.98
C PRO A 98 12.31 16.50 -14.47
N THR A 99 12.64 17.11 -13.34
CA THR A 99 11.92 18.26 -12.79
C THR A 99 11.95 19.44 -13.76
N PHE A 100 10.78 19.99 -14.11
CA PHE A 100 10.64 21.17 -14.96
C PHE A 100 10.15 22.36 -14.13
N GLY A 101 10.84 23.51 -14.23
CA GLY A 101 10.41 24.75 -13.58
C GLY A 101 10.35 24.69 -12.05
N GLY A 102 11.13 23.81 -11.40
CA GLY A 102 11.10 23.60 -9.95
C GLY A 102 9.93 22.74 -9.45
N LEU A 103 9.06 22.26 -10.34
CA LEU A 103 7.99 21.32 -10.03
C LEU A 103 8.40 19.89 -10.38
N ASP A 104 8.10 18.97 -9.47
CA ASP A 104 8.34 17.53 -9.63
C ASP A 104 7.09 16.87 -10.21
N PHE A 105 7.13 16.51 -11.49
CA PHE A 105 6.06 15.79 -12.20
C PHE A 105 6.19 14.27 -12.10
N SER A 106 7.31 13.77 -11.59
CA SER A 106 7.54 12.35 -11.32
C SER A 106 6.41 11.67 -10.50
N PRO A 107 5.76 12.34 -9.53
CA PRO A 107 4.67 11.73 -8.76
C PRO A 107 3.53 11.26 -9.65
N ILE A 108 3.20 11.99 -10.72
CA ILE A 108 2.11 11.62 -11.63
C ILE A 108 2.43 10.30 -12.31
N LEU A 109 3.67 10.15 -12.81
CA LEU A 109 4.11 8.91 -13.45
C LEU A 109 4.04 7.72 -12.48
N VAL A 110 4.51 7.91 -11.24
CA VAL A 110 4.45 6.86 -10.22
C VAL A 110 3.02 6.52 -9.84
N LEU A 111 2.14 7.52 -9.69
CA LEU A 111 0.73 7.31 -9.38
C LEU A 111 0.05 6.50 -10.49
N ILE A 112 0.26 6.85 -11.75
CA ILE A 112 -0.29 6.09 -12.89
C ILE A 112 0.23 4.65 -12.85
N PHE A 113 1.54 4.46 -12.70
CA PHE A 113 2.14 3.13 -12.65
C PHE A 113 1.58 2.28 -11.51
N LEU A 114 1.51 2.81 -10.29
CA LEU A 114 0.96 2.09 -9.14
C LEU A 114 -0.52 1.74 -9.31
N ASN A 115 -1.34 2.66 -9.86
CA ASN A 115 -2.74 2.37 -10.15
C ASN A 115 -2.92 1.29 -11.21
N LEU A 116 -2.04 1.27 -12.23
CA LEU A 116 -2.06 0.21 -13.25
C LEU A 116 -1.68 -1.14 -12.65
N VAL A 117 -0.63 -1.19 -11.84
CA VAL A 117 -0.20 -2.43 -11.15
C VAL A 117 -1.30 -2.94 -10.22
N ASP A 118 -1.94 -2.05 -9.48
CA ASP A 118 -3.05 -2.41 -8.59
C ASP A 118 -4.25 -2.94 -9.37
N SER A 119 -4.71 -2.18 -10.38
CA SER A 119 -5.93 -2.52 -11.13
C SER A 119 -5.78 -3.77 -11.98
N PHE A 120 -4.69 -3.86 -12.75
CA PHE A 120 -4.48 -4.97 -13.69
C PHE A 120 -3.77 -6.16 -13.07
N GLY A 121 -3.00 -5.95 -12.01
CA GLY A 121 -2.33 -7.03 -11.28
C GLY A 121 -3.17 -7.51 -10.12
N VAL A 122 -3.28 -6.69 -9.08
CA VAL A 122 -3.82 -7.11 -7.78
C VAL A 122 -5.33 -7.34 -7.84
N ARG A 123 -6.10 -6.35 -8.27
CA ARG A 123 -7.57 -6.43 -8.34
C ARG A 123 -8.04 -7.48 -9.33
N PHE A 124 -7.28 -7.69 -10.40
CA PHE A 124 -7.53 -8.78 -11.33
C PHE A 124 -7.39 -10.14 -10.63
N LEU A 125 -6.30 -10.37 -9.89
CA LEU A 125 -6.11 -11.59 -9.10
C LEU A 125 -7.21 -11.76 -8.03
N GLU A 126 -7.62 -10.67 -7.37
CA GLU A 126 -8.74 -10.73 -6.43
C GLU A 126 -10.02 -11.17 -7.12
N THR A 127 -10.32 -10.61 -8.29
CA THR A 127 -11.52 -10.95 -9.07
C THR A 127 -11.53 -12.44 -9.43
N LEU A 128 -10.39 -12.99 -9.86
CA LEU A 128 -10.25 -14.42 -10.12
C LEU A 128 -10.45 -15.25 -8.85
N GLY A 129 -9.89 -14.81 -7.72
CA GLY A 129 -10.09 -15.48 -6.43
C GLY A 129 -11.55 -15.51 -6.00
N TYR A 130 -12.31 -14.44 -6.22
CA TYR A 130 -13.75 -14.42 -5.92
C TYR A 130 -14.56 -15.32 -6.85
N GLN A 131 -14.17 -15.45 -8.11
CA GLN A 131 -14.81 -16.38 -9.04
C GLN A 131 -14.62 -17.85 -8.61
N MET A 132 -13.54 -18.18 -7.91
CA MET A 132 -13.31 -19.52 -7.35
C MET A 132 -14.15 -19.84 -6.11
N LEU A 133 -14.79 -18.82 -5.52
CA LEU A 133 -15.71 -18.98 -4.39
C LEU A 133 -17.14 -19.27 -4.86
N GLY A 134 -17.55 -18.78 -6.02
CA GLY A 134 -18.86 -19.07 -6.63
C GLY A 134 -18.91 -20.41 -7.34
#